data_AF-A0A058ZRP9-F1
#
_entry.id   AF-A0A058ZRP9-F1
#
_cell.length_a   1.000
_cell.length_b   1.000
_cell.length_c   1.000
_cell.angle_alpha   90.00
_cell.angle_beta   90.00
_cell.angle_gamma   90.00
#
_symmetry.space_group_name_H-M   'P 1'
#
loop_
_entity.id
_entity.type
_entity.pdbx_description
1 polymer ?
#
loop_
_entity_poly.entity_id
_entity_poly.type
_entity_poly.pdbx_seq_one_letter_code
_entity_poly.pdbx_strand_id
1 'polypeptide(L)'
;GMLVLTLAVSLRGLKPPPCSATDASNCKKASLLQLAVFYGGLYTLVVGTSGTKPNISTIGADQFDDFDTKEKAHKLSFFDWWMFSVFFGTLFGNTVLVYIQDDVGRALGYGLPTLALAVAIAIFLAGTP
;
A
#
# COMPACT_ATOMS: atom_id res chain seq x y z
N GLY A 1 7.27 -0.09 6.22
CA GLY A 1 6.30 -1.13 5.83
C GLY A 1 6.46 -1.51 4.37
N MET A 2 5.77 -0.82 3.46
CA MET A 2 5.75 -1.16 2.02
C MET A 2 7.14 -1.30 1.38
N LEU A 3 8.04 -0.33 1.58
CA LEU A 3 9.40 -0.41 1.03
C LEU A 3 10.16 -1.68 1.49
N VAL A 4 10.03 -2.05 2.76
CA VAL A 4 10.67 -3.25 3.32
C VAL A 4 10.12 -4.51 2.66
N LEU A 5 8.81 -4.59 2.46
CA LEU A 5 8.18 -5.71 1.77
C LEU A 5 8.63 -5.82 0.32
N THR A 6 8.70 -4.69 -0.39
CA THR A 6 9.20 -4.62 -1.77
C THR A 6 10.63 -5.12 -1.87
N LEU A 7 11.51 -4.70 -0.96
CA LEU A 7 12.88 -5.19 -0.89
C LEU A 7 12.93 -6.69 -0.56
N ALA A 8 12.10 -7.16 0.36
CA ALA A 8 12.04 -8.57 0.75
C ALA A 8 11.65 -9.49 -0.42
N VAL A 9 10.73 -9.07 -1.29
CA VAL A 9 10.32 -9.87 -2.46
C VAL A 9 11.22 -9.67 -3.70
N SER A 10 12.02 -8.61 -3.72
CA SER A 10 12.88 -8.25 -4.86
C SER A 10 14.31 -8.79 -4.72
N LEU A 11 14.91 -8.67 -3.54
CA LEU A 11 16.33 -9.01 -3.33
C LEU A 11 16.53 -10.51 -3.13
N ARG A 12 17.45 -11.11 -3.90
CA ARG A 12 17.78 -12.54 -3.81
C ARG A 12 18.29 -12.98 -2.44
N GLY A 13 18.90 -12.07 -1.66
CA GLY A 13 19.34 -12.36 -0.29
C GLY A 13 18.19 -12.44 0.73
N LEU A 14 17.08 -11.74 0.45
CA LEU A 14 15.92 -11.64 1.35
C LEU A 14 14.78 -12.60 0.99
N LYS A 15 14.91 -13.36 -0.10
CA LYS A 15 13.96 -14.42 -0.48
C LYS A 15 14.64 -15.77 -0.66
N PRO A 16 13.96 -16.88 -0.37
CA PRO A 16 14.47 -18.21 -0.68
C PRO A 16 14.67 -18.37 -2.21
N PRO A 17 15.57 -19.29 -2.63
CA PRO A 17 15.78 -19.57 -4.04
C PRO A 17 14.48 -20.07 -4.70
N PRO A 18 14.28 -19.79 -6.00
CA PRO A 18 13.12 -20.28 -6.73
C PRO A 18 13.11 -21.81 -6.76
N CYS A 19 11.91 -22.38 -6.67
CA CYS A 19 11.69 -23.79 -6.49
C CYS A 19 10.37 -24.16 -7.19
N SER A 20 10.37 -25.25 -7.96
CA SER A 20 9.19 -25.72 -8.69
C SER A 20 8.30 -26.55 -7.77
N ALA A 21 6.98 -26.46 -7.96
CA ALA A 21 6.00 -27.26 -7.23
C ALA A 21 6.21 -28.78 -7.42
N THR A 22 6.84 -29.20 -8.52
CA THR A 22 7.19 -30.60 -8.82
C THR A 22 8.29 -31.17 -7.92
N ASP A 23 9.12 -30.33 -7.29
CA ASP A 23 10.22 -30.72 -6.40
C ASP A 23 10.05 -30.14 -4.98
N ALA A 24 8.80 -30.00 -4.53
CA ALA A 24 8.47 -29.38 -3.25
C ALA A 24 9.17 -30.03 -2.04
N SER A 25 9.54 -31.31 -2.13
CA SER A 25 10.31 -32.03 -1.11
C SER A 25 11.74 -31.53 -0.92
N ASN A 26 12.34 -30.92 -1.94
CA ASN A 26 13.72 -30.39 -1.93
C ASN A 26 13.76 -28.85 -1.81
N CYS A 27 12.63 -28.22 -1.50
CA CYS A 27 12.52 -26.76 -1.43
C CYS A 27 13.20 -26.20 -0.19
N LYS A 28 14.13 -25.26 -0.36
CA LYS A 28 14.79 -24.59 0.78
C LYS A 28 13.81 -23.64 1.46
N LYS A 29 13.49 -23.94 2.73
CA LYS A 29 12.67 -23.06 3.58
C LYS A 29 13.33 -21.70 3.77
N ALA A 30 12.50 -20.68 3.99
CA ALA A 30 12.97 -19.34 4.33
C ALA A 30 13.82 -19.39 5.60
N SER A 31 14.94 -18.66 5.61
CA SER A 31 15.75 -18.51 6.82
C SER A 31 15.06 -17.62 7.85
N LEU A 32 15.49 -17.70 9.11
CA LEU A 32 14.98 -16.84 10.19
C LEU A 32 15.09 -15.36 9.85
N LEU A 33 16.18 -14.93 9.22
CA LEU A 33 16.38 -13.54 8.80
C LEU A 33 15.36 -13.11 7.74
N GLN A 34 15.14 -13.95 6.71
CA GLN A 34 14.18 -13.66 5.65
C GLN A 34 12.76 -13.55 6.22
N LEU A 35 12.42 -14.43 7.15
CA LEU A 35 11.13 -14.43 7.83
C LEU A 35 10.96 -13.19 8.72
N ALA A 36 11.99 -12.84 9.49
CA ALA A 36 11.99 -11.67 10.37
C ALA A 36 11.84 -10.36 9.58
N VAL A 37 12.56 -10.20 8.46
CA VAL A 37 12.45 -9.03 7.59
C VAL A 37 11.05 -8.93 6.98
N PHE A 38 10.51 -10.05 6.50
CA PHE A 38 9.19 -10.10 5.90
C PHE A 38 8.09 -9.74 6.92
N TYR A 39 8.06 -10.40 8.08
CA TYR A 39 7.07 -10.10 9.12
C TYR A 39 7.26 -8.73 9.74
N GLY A 40 8.50 -8.28 9.96
CA GLY A 40 8.79 -6.92 10.40
C GLY A 40 8.22 -5.88 9.44
N GLY A 41 8.35 -6.13 8.13
CA GLY A 41 7.72 -5.33 7.08
C GLY A 41 6.19 -5.30 7.19
N LEU A 42 5.56 -6.46 7.38
CA LEU A 42 4.11 -6.61 7.54
C LEU A 42 3.59 -5.87 8.79
N TYR A 43 4.20 -6.10 9.96
CA TYR A 43 3.79 -5.42 11.19
C TYR A 43 3.94 -3.91 11.08
N THR A 44 5.04 -3.43 10.50
CA THR A 44 5.23 -1.99 10.25
C THR A 44 4.18 -1.43 9.30
N LEU A 45 3.79 -2.19 8.26
CA LEU A 45 2.72 -1.79 7.34
C LEU A 45 1.38 -1.66 8.07
N VAL A 46 1.04 -2.65 8.91
CA VAL A 46 -0.21 -2.64 9.70
C VAL A 46 -0.25 -1.42 10.62
N VAL A 47 0.82 -1.17 11.38
CA VAL A 47 0.93 0.01 12.27
C VAL A 47 0.73 1.32 11.51
N GLY A 48 1.40 1.47 10.36
CA GLY A 48 1.23 2.66 9.52
C GLY A 48 -0.20 2.82 9.00
N THR A 49 -0.82 1.72 8.56
CA THR A 49 -2.18 1.72 8.00
C THR A 49 -3.25 2.00 9.06
N SER A 50 -3.06 1.51 10.29
CA SER A 50 -3.96 1.80 11.41
C SER A 50 -3.96 3.28 11.81
N GLY A 51 -2.84 3.98 11.61
CA GLY A 51 -2.76 5.43 11.86
C GLY A 51 -3.34 6.26 10.73
N THR A 52 -3.14 5.88 9.46
CA THR A 52 -3.55 6.70 8.32
C THR A 52 -5.02 6.55 7.96
N LYS A 53 -5.56 5.32 7.91
CA LYS A 53 -6.93 5.06 7.45
C LYS A 53 -8.01 5.84 8.21
N PRO A 54 -8.04 5.92 9.56
CA PRO A 54 -9.10 6.65 10.26
C PRO A 54 -8.92 8.18 10.20
N ASN A 55 -7.69 8.67 10.01
CA ASN A 55 -7.37 10.09 10.17
C ASN A 55 -7.34 10.86 8.85
N ILE A 56 -7.12 10.19 7.72
CA ILE A 56 -6.92 10.91 6.45
C ILE A 56 -8.20 11.61 5.95
N SER A 57 -9.37 11.01 6.17
CA SER A 57 -10.64 11.61 5.79
C SER A 57 -11.03 12.77 6.69
N THR A 58 -10.69 12.71 7.98
CA THR A 58 -10.95 13.82 8.92
C THR A 58 -10.06 15.01 8.58
N ILE A 59 -8.77 14.78 8.32
CA ILE A 59 -7.85 15.84 7.86
C ILE A 59 -8.35 16.49 6.56
N GLY A 60 -8.86 15.70 5.61
CA GLY A 60 -9.45 16.25 4.38
C GLY A 60 -10.72 17.06 4.63
N ALA A 61 -11.58 16.61 5.56
CA ALA A 61 -12.80 17.30 5.94
C ALA A 61 -12.54 18.64 6.66
N ASP A 62 -11.45 18.71 7.43
CA ASP A 62 -11.03 19.89 8.18
C ASP A 62 -10.51 21.03 7.27
N GLN A 63 -10.33 20.79 5.96
CA GLN A 63 -9.96 21.83 4.99
C GLN A 63 -11.12 22.75 4.60
N PHE A 64 -12.35 22.42 4.98
CA PHE A 64 -13.56 23.15 4.60
C PHE A 64 -14.23 23.78 5.82
N ASP A 65 -14.61 25.05 5.72
CA ASP A 65 -15.40 25.74 6.74
C ASP A 65 -16.88 25.33 6.69
N ASP A 66 -17.41 24.84 7.81
CA ASP A 66 -18.81 24.44 7.93
C ASP A 66 -19.78 25.63 8.00
N PHE A 67 -19.28 26.84 8.28
CA PHE A 67 -20.08 28.07 8.31
C PHE A 67 -20.16 28.77 6.94
N ASP A 68 -19.27 28.44 6.00
CA ASP A 68 -19.38 28.90 4.61
C ASP A 68 -20.24 27.93 3.79
N THR A 69 -21.36 28.45 3.28
CA THR A 69 -22.32 27.64 2.50
C THR A 69 -21.75 27.01 1.23
N LYS A 70 -20.75 27.64 0.58
CA LYS A 70 -20.09 27.11 -0.62
C LYS A 70 -19.09 26.03 -0.23
N GLU A 71 -18.25 26.28 0.77
CA GLU A 71 -17.28 25.29 1.22
C GLU A 71 -17.95 24.03 1.78
N LYS A 72 -19.06 24.17 2.49
CA LYS A 72 -19.88 23.04 2.93
C LYS A 72 -20.38 22.18 1.76
N ALA A 73 -20.80 22.80 0.65
CA ALA A 73 -21.19 22.06 -0.55
C ALA A 73 -19.99 21.36 -1.20
N HIS A 74 -18.81 22.00 -1.21
CA HIS A 74 -17.58 21.40 -1.72
C HIS A 74 -17.12 20.22 -0.86
N LYS A 75 -17.28 20.29 0.46
CA LYS A 75 -16.99 19.19 1.40
C LYS A 75 -17.80 17.94 1.07
N LEU A 76 -19.08 18.08 0.74
CA LEU A 76 -19.92 16.96 0.31
C LEU A 76 -19.40 16.34 -1.00
N SER A 77 -19.11 17.17 -2.01
CA SER A 77 -18.54 16.69 -3.27
C SER A 77 -17.18 16.03 -3.09
N PHE A 78 -16.34 16.53 -2.17
CA PHE A 78 -15.08 15.90 -1.78
C PHE A 78 -15.30 14.47 -1.28
N PHE A 79 -16.29 14.25 -0.40
CA PHE A 79 -16.59 12.92 0.11
C PHE A 79 -17.15 11.97 -0.97
N ASP A 80 -17.96 12.47 -1.90
CA ASP A 80 -18.43 11.69 -3.04
C ASP A 80 -17.26 11.20 -3.90
N TRP A 81 -16.34 12.09 -4.28
CA TRP A 81 -15.14 11.76 -5.05
C TRP A 81 -14.15 10.89 -4.28
N TRP A 82 -13.99 11.13 -2.99
CA TRP A 82 -13.18 10.32 -2.10
C TRP A 82 -13.66 8.87 -2.11
N MET A 83 -14.97 8.67 -1.96
CA MET A 83 -15.54 7.33 -1.84
C MET A 83 -15.60 6.60 -3.18
N PHE A 84 -15.90 7.32 -4.27
CA PHE A 84 -15.70 6.80 -5.63
C PHE A 84 -14.26 6.31 -5.84
N SER A 85 -13.26 7.12 -5.48
CA SER A 85 -11.84 6.78 -5.65
C SER A 85 -11.42 5.58 -4.80
N VAL A 86 -11.93 5.45 -3.57
CA VAL A 86 -11.66 4.29 -2.69
C VAL A 86 -12.21 3.00 -3.29
N PHE A 87 -13.45 3.00 -3.79
CA PHE A 87 -14.03 1.82 -4.41
C PHE A 87 -13.34 1.47 -5.73
N PHE A 88 -13.05 2.46 -6.56
CA PHE A 88 -12.32 2.25 -7.81
C PHE A 88 -10.91 1.70 -7.56
N GLY A 89 -10.19 2.27 -6.59
CA GLY A 89 -8.87 1.77 -6.17
C GLY A 89 -8.93 0.35 -5.61
N THR A 90 -9.99 0.01 -4.87
CA THR A 90 -10.21 -1.35 -4.35
C THR A 90 -10.47 -2.35 -5.47
N LEU A 91 -11.27 -1.98 -6.48
CA LEU A 91 -11.50 -2.81 -7.66
C LEU A 91 -10.17 -3.09 -8.38
N PHE A 92 -9.38 -2.06 -8.66
CA PHE A 92 -8.07 -2.21 -9.31
C PHE A 92 -7.09 -3.03 -8.45
N GLY A 93 -7.10 -2.80 -7.14
CA GLY A 93 -6.28 -3.51 -6.17
C GLY A 93 -6.58 -5.01 -6.12
N ASN A 94 -7.85 -5.40 -6.22
CA ASN A 94 -8.28 -6.79 -6.17
C ASN A 94 -8.27 -7.51 -7.53
N THR A 95 -8.05 -6.79 -8.63
CA THR A 95 -8.04 -7.34 -9.99
C THR A 95 -6.66 -7.19 -10.62
N VAL A 96 -6.34 -6.00 -11.11
CA VAL A 96 -5.12 -5.71 -11.86
C VAL A 96 -3.88 -5.88 -11.00
N LEU A 97 -3.90 -5.39 -9.76
CA LEU A 97 -2.73 -5.50 -8.89
C LEU A 97 -2.45 -6.94 -8.48
N VAL A 98 -3.49 -7.74 -8.19
CA VAL A 98 -3.34 -9.18 -7.90
C VAL A 98 -2.77 -9.90 -9.12
N TYR A 99 -3.30 -9.64 -10.33
CA TYR A 99 -2.74 -10.20 -11.57
C TYR A 99 -1.25 -9.85 -11.75
N ILE A 100 -0.86 -8.61 -11.49
CA ILE A 100 0.55 -8.21 -11.57
C ILE A 100 1.39 -8.96 -10.51
N GLN A 101 0.88 -9.15 -9.30
CA GLN A 101 1.62 -9.83 -8.23
C GLN A 101 1.84 -11.32 -8.51
N ASP A 102 0.83 -11.99 -9.06
CA ASP A 102 0.84 -13.44 -9.23
C ASP A 102 1.38 -13.89 -10.60
N ASP A 103 0.98 -13.22 -11.70
CA ASP A 103 1.33 -13.64 -13.06
C ASP A 103 2.55 -12.91 -13.63
N VAL A 104 2.74 -11.62 -13.29
CA VAL A 104 3.84 -10.81 -13.86
C VAL A 104 5.07 -10.85 -12.95
N GLY A 105 4.87 -10.66 -11.64
CA GLY A 105 5.92 -10.81 -10.65
C GLY A 105 5.71 -9.94 -9.40
N ARG A 106 5.95 -10.56 -8.24
CA ARG A 106 5.82 -9.93 -6.92
C ARG A 106 6.69 -8.67 -6.74
N ALA A 107 7.86 -8.61 -7.36
CA ALA A 107 8.72 -7.42 -7.27
C ALA A 107 8.04 -6.17 -7.85
N LEU A 108 7.42 -6.29 -9.04
CA LEU A 108 6.65 -5.21 -9.66
C LEU A 108 5.36 -4.95 -8.88
N GLY A 109 4.65 -6.00 -8.50
CA GLY A 109 3.38 -5.88 -7.79
C GLY A 109 3.46 -5.22 -6.40
N TYR A 110 4.58 -5.34 -5.70
CA TYR A 110 4.83 -4.59 -4.45
C TYR A 110 5.53 -3.24 -4.69
N GLY A 111 6.31 -3.12 -5.78
CA GLY A 111 6.98 -1.89 -6.18
C GLY A 111 6.01 -0.77 -6.55
N LEU A 112 4.96 -1.09 -7.33
CA LEU A 112 3.92 -0.12 -7.73
C LEU A 112 3.26 0.59 -6.54
N PRO A 113 2.67 -0.11 -5.54
CA PRO A 113 2.08 0.55 -4.38
C PRO A 113 3.13 1.25 -3.49
N THR A 114 4.39 0.81 -3.51
CA THR A 114 5.48 1.50 -2.80
C THR A 114 5.76 2.88 -3.42
N LEU A 115 5.85 2.95 -4.75
CA LEU A 115 6.03 4.21 -5.47
C LEU A 115 4.81 5.11 -5.31
N ALA A 116 3.60 4.58 -5.45
CA ALA A 116 2.37 5.33 -5.24
C ALA A 116 2.30 5.94 -3.83
N LEU A 117 2.67 5.17 -2.79
CA LEU A 117 2.75 5.68 -1.42
C LEU A 117 3.82 6.77 -1.27
N ALA A 118 4.99 6.62 -1.89
CA ALA A 118 6.03 7.64 -1.85
C ALA A 118 5.58 8.96 -2.50
N VAL A 119 4.91 8.88 -3.65
CA VAL A 119 4.31 10.04 -4.33
C VAL A 119 3.22 10.68 -3.47
N ALA A 120 2.34 9.88 -2.86
CA ALA A 120 1.29 10.38 -1.97
C ALA A 120 1.88 11.12 -0.75
N ILE A 121 2.94 10.59 -0.14
CA ILE A 121 3.67 11.26 0.96
C ILE A 121 4.28 12.58 0.47
N ALA A 122 4.92 12.59 -0.70
CA ALA A 122 5.51 13.81 -1.25
C ALA A 122 4.47 14.91 -1.50
N ILE A 123 3.31 14.56 -2.08
CA ILE A 123 2.20 15.50 -2.30
C ILE A 123 1.65 16.01 -0.97
N PHE A 124 1.42 15.11 0.00
CA PHE A 124 0.92 15.48 1.31
C PHE A 124 1.86 16.47 2.02
N LEU A 125 3.17 16.19 2.01
CA LEU A 125 4.17 17.08 2.61
C LEU A 125 4.26 18.42 1.87
N ALA A 126 4.16 18.44 0.54
CA ALA A 126 4.17 19.68 -0.23
C ALA A 126 2.93 20.57 0.03
N GLY A 127 1.79 19.97 0.37
CA GLY A 127 0.56 20.67 0.74
C GLY A 127 0.44 20.97 2.24
N THR A 128 1.37 20.47 3.07
CA THR A 128 1.40 20.77 4.50
C THR A 128 2.21 22.07 4.72
N PRO A 129 1.66 23.09 5.38
CA PRO A 129 2.35 24.36 5.62
C PRO A 129 3.59 24.25 6.51
#